data_AF-A0A455U366-F1
#
_entry.id   AF-A0A455U366-F1
#
_cell.length_a   1.000
_cell.length_b   1.000
_cell.length_c   1.000
_cell.angle_alpha   90.00
_cell.angle_beta   90.00
_cell.angle_gamma   90.00
#
_symmetry.space_group_name_H-M   'P 1'
#
loop_
_entity.id
_entity.type
_entity.pdbx_description
1 polymer ?
#
loop_
_entity_poly.entity_id
_entity_poly.type
_entity_poly.pdbx_seq_one_letter_code
_entity_poly.pdbx_strand_id
1 'polypeptide(L)'
;MSTAAKAMKTSNDVPMQAPSQEIWDAKYRLKDRHSQPVDQDVGATFERVARALAAVEGDKAEEWLPKFRWALENGAIPAGRILSNAGAEAYKPAVSLINCTVSRTIRDSMRDILDSVVDAGMTLKSGAGIGYDFSTLRHKGAFVFGAGAGTNGPLAFMDIYDKMCFTVASAGGRRGAQMGTFDVGHPDVREFIQAKREAGRLRQFNLSLLITDEFMEAVKNNTDWPLAFPLHPGEKRT
;
A
#
# COMPACT_ATOMS: atom_id res chain seq x y z
N MET A 1 39.93 -2.33 -27.25
CA MET A 1 38.74 -2.24 -28.13
C MET A 1 37.76 -1.30 -27.48
N SER A 2 37.29 -0.29 -28.22
CA SER A 2 36.37 0.73 -27.72
C SER A 2 35.02 0.11 -27.35
N THR A 3 34.68 0.05 -26.06
CA THR A 3 33.37 -0.34 -25.53
C THR A 3 32.41 0.86 -25.55
N ALA A 4 32.38 1.59 -26.66
CA ALA A 4 31.27 2.49 -26.92
C ALA A 4 30.02 1.60 -27.14
N ALA A 5 29.17 1.51 -26.12
CA ALA A 5 27.84 0.94 -26.27
C ALA A 5 27.19 1.58 -27.50
N LYS A 6 26.82 0.75 -28.49
CA LYS A 6 26.15 1.23 -29.70
C LYS A 6 24.94 2.03 -29.26
N ALA A 7 24.86 3.30 -29.65
CA ALA A 7 23.71 4.16 -29.36
C ALA A 7 22.45 3.48 -29.91
N MET A 8 21.66 2.93 -29.01
CA MET A 8 20.49 2.12 -29.31
C MET A 8 19.31 3.09 -29.43
N LYS A 9 18.67 3.12 -30.61
CA LYS A 9 17.67 4.15 -30.96
C LYS A 9 16.58 4.23 -29.88
N THR A 10 16.44 5.40 -29.26
CA THR A 10 15.35 5.75 -28.37
C THR A 10 14.13 6.17 -29.20
N SER A 11 12.95 5.66 -28.84
CA SER A 11 11.68 6.07 -29.46
C SER A 11 11.23 7.40 -28.83
N ASN A 12 11.63 8.53 -29.41
CA ASN A 12 11.20 9.88 -29.00
C ASN A 12 9.93 10.36 -29.72
N ASP A 13 9.13 9.46 -30.29
CA ASP A 13 8.03 9.82 -31.20
C ASP A 13 6.90 10.62 -30.52
N VAL A 14 6.85 10.65 -29.18
CA VAL A 14 5.89 11.45 -28.42
C VAL A 14 6.62 12.34 -27.41
N PRO A 15 6.55 13.68 -27.54
CA PRO A 15 7.16 14.58 -26.56
C PRO A 15 6.42 14.52 -25.21
N MET A 16 7.15 14.83 -24.13
CA MET A 16 6.59 14.90 -22.78
C MET A 16 5.46 15.94 -22.73
N GLN A 17 4.28 15.51 -22.28
CA GLN A 17 3.12 16.39 -22.15
C GLN A 17 3.25 17.25 -20.88
N ALA A 18 2.67 18.46 -20.89
CA ALA A 18 2.71 19.37 -19.74
C ALA A 18 2.20 18.72 -18.43
N PRO A 19 1.07 17.98 -18.41
CA PRO A 19 0.63 17.28 -17.20
C PRO A 19 1.63 16.22 -16.71
N SER A 20 2.31 15.53 -17.64
CA SER A 20 3.34 14.55 -17.28
C SER A 20 4.54 15.24 -16.63
N GLN A 21 4.93 16.41 -17.13
CA GLN A 21 6.02 17.21 -16.57
C GLN A 21 5.69 17.69 -15.15
N GLU A 22 4.47 18.19 -14.94
CA GLU A 22 3.97 18.62 -13.62
C GLU A 22 3.92 17.45 -12.64
N ILE A 23 3.40 16.29 -13.07
CA ILE A 23 3.36 15.08 -12.25
C ILE A 23 4.78 14.63 -11.88
N TRP A 24 5.70 14.62 -12.84
CA TRP A 24 7.10 14.28 -12.56
C TRP A 24 7.72 15.23 -11.54
N ASP A 25 7.61 16.54 -11.74
CA ASP A 25 8.20 17.53 -10.83
C ASP A 25 7.61 17.46 -9.41
N ALA A 26 6.32 17.22 -9.29
CA ALA A 26 5.63 17.14 -8.01
C ALA A 26 5.86 15.82 -7.27
N LYS A 27 5.96 14.69 -8.00
CA LYS A 27 5.83 13.34 -7.41
C LYS A 27 7.08 12.45 -7.52
N TYR A 28 7.96 12.70 -8.50
CA TYR A 28 9.05 11.79 -8.83
C TYR A 28 10.42 12.46 -8.86
N ARG A 29 10.50 13.76 -9.18
CA ARG A 29 11.72 14.53 -9.14
C ARG A 29 12.29 14.54 -7.72
N LEU A 30 13.54 14.12 -7.57
CA LEU A 30 14.23 14.25 -6.30
C LEU A 30 14.53 15.73 -6.04
N LYS A 31 14.13 16.20 -4.86
CA LYS A 31 14.38 17.55 -4.34
C LYS A 31 15.01 17.43 -2.96
N ASP A 32 15.84 18.39 -2.61
CA ASP A 32 16.41 18.48 -1.26
C ASP A 32 15.41 19.04 -0.24
N ARG A 33 15.85 19.20 1.01
CA ARG A 33 15.02 19.75 2.10
C ARG A 33 14.57 21.21 1.89
N HIS A 34 15.21 21.93 0.98
CA HIS A 34 14.88 23.31 0.60
C HIS A 34 14.06 23.37 -0.70
N SER A 35 13.51 22.22 -1.13
CA SER A 35 12.75 22.06 -2.38
C SER A 35 13.56 22.36 -3.65
N GLN A 36 14.89 22.38 -3.55
CA GLN A 36 15.74 22.57 -4.71
C GLN A 36 15.88 21.26 -5.48
N PRO A 37 15.75 21.29 -6.82
CA PRO A 37 15.98 20.12 -7.65
C PRO A 37 17.34 19.47 -7.47
N VAL A 38 17.34 18.17 -7.15
CA VAL A 38 18.52 17.30 -7.25
C VAL A 38 18.54 16.68 -8.65
N ASP A 39 17.42 16.08 -9.06
CA ASP A 39 17.24 15.63 -10.44
C ASP A 39 16.92 16.85 -11.31
N GLN A 40 17.77 17.17 -12.30
CA GLN A 40 17.57 18.36 -13.14
C GLN A 40 16.45 18.17 -14.16
N ASP A 41 16.32 16.97 -14.71
CA ASP A 41 15.31 16.57 -15.68
C ASP A 41 14.94 15.08 -15.50
N VAL A 42 14.05 14.56 -16.35
CA VAL A 42 13.62 13.16 -16.32
C VAL A 42 14.80 12.21 -16.58
N GLY A 43 15.75 12.61 -17.43
CA GLY A 43 16.96 11.83 -17.70
C GLY A 43 17.83 11.68 -16.46
N ALA A 44 17.99 12.74 -15.67
CA ALA A 44 18.68 12.69 -14.37
C ALA A 44 17.97 11.76 -13.37
N THR A 45 16.63 11.76 -13.34
CA THR A 45 15.85 10.78 -12.55
C THR A 45 16.15 9.34 -13.01
N PHE A 46 16.13 9.07 -14.32
CA PHE A 46 16.43 7.74 -14.85
C PHE A 46 17.88 7.34 -14.57
N GLU A 47 18.82 8.26 -14.68
CA GLU A 47 20.22 8.01 -14.38
C GLU A 47 20.42 7.63 -12.91
N ARG A 48 19.80 8.37 -11.98
CA ARG A 48 19.84 8.04 -10.55
C ARG A 48 19.30 6.63 -10.28
N VAL A 49 18.15 6.30 -10.87
CA VAL A 49 17.54 4.97 -10.70
C VAL A 49 18.40 3.86 -11.35
N ALA A 50 18.93 4.09 -12.55
CA ALA A 50 19.81 3.15 -13.23
C ALA A 50 21.09 2.87 -12.42
N ARG A 51 21.68 3.90 -11.80
CA ARG A 51 22.84 3.73 -10.91
C ARG A 51 22.49 2.93 -9.66
N ALA A 52 21.34 3.21 -9.04
CA ALA A 52 20.86 2.45 -7.88
C ALA A 52 20.65 0.97 -8.22
N LEU A 53 20.09 0.66 -9.40
CA LEU A 53 19.92 -0.72 -9.89
C LEU A 53 21.28 -1.37 -10.19
N ALA A 54 22.16 -0.68 -10.92
CA ALA A 54 23.48 -1.19 -11.31
C ALA A 54 24.37 -1.48 -10.08
N ALA A 55 24.27 -0.69 -9.02
CA ALA A 55 25.06 -0.88 -7.81
C ALA A 55 24.83 -2.25 -7.14
N VAL A 56 23.63 -2.84 -7.30
CA VAL A 56 23.31 -4.17 -6.75
C VAL A 56 24.08 -5.30 -7.46
N GLU A 57 24.54 -5.05 -8.69
CA GLU A 57 25.30 -6.01 -9.50
C GLU A 57 26.80 -6.09 -9.13
N GLY A 58 27.26 -5.30 -8.14
CA GLY A 58 28.62 -5.33 -7.63
C GLY A 58 29.66 -5.00 -8.70
N ASP A 59 30.61 -5.93 -8.92
CA ASP A 59 31.72 -5.75 -9.88
C ASP A 59 31.24 -5.54 -11.33
N LYS A 60 29.98 -5.89 -11.64
CA LYS A 60 29.38 -5.71 -12.97
C LYS A 60 28.60 -4.39 -13.10
N ALA A 61 28.60 -3.52 -12.09
CA ALA A 61 27.81 -2.29 -12.10
C ALA A 61 28.06 -1.42 -13.35
N GLU A 62 29.32 -1.23 -13.74
CA GLU A 62 29.69 -0.45 -14.93
C GLU A 62 29.22 -1.11 -16.24
N GLU A 63 29.13 -2.43 -16.28
CA GLU A 63 28.58 -3.16 -17.43
C GLU A 63 27.06 -3.02 -17.53
N TRP A 64 26.36 -3.01 -16.40
CA TRP A 64 24.90 -3.00 -16.33
C TRP A 64 24.28 -1.61 -16.38
N LEU A 65 24.97 -0.59 -15.87
CA LEU A 65 24.51 0.81 -15.88
C LEU A 65 23.96 1.26 -17.25
N PRO A 66 24.68 1.12 -18.38
CA PRO A 66 24.15 1.53 -19.68
C PRO A 66 22.92 0.73 -20.10
N LYS A 67 22.80 -0.54 -19.69
CA LYS A 67 21.64 -1.40 -20.00
C LYS A 67 20.41 -0.96 -19.22
N PHE A 68 20.55 -0.67 -17.93
CA PHE A 68 19.45 -0.14 -17.11
C PHE A 68 18.99 1.23 -17.58
N ARG A 69 19.91 2.14 -17.90
CA ARG A 69 19.57 3.45 -18.47
C ARG A 69 18.76 3.29 -19.75
N TRP A 70 19.26 2.46 -20.68
CA TRP A 70 18.55 2.20 -21.93
C TRP A 70 17.14 1.64 -21.68
N ALA A 71 16.99 0.69 -20.77
CA ALA A 71 15.68 0.10 -20.45
C ALA A 71 14.68 1.16 -19.94
N LEU A 72 15.10 2.04 -19.00
CA LEU A 72 14.25 3.11 -18.46
C LEU A 72 13.82 4.10 -19.55
N GLU A 73 14.75 4.49 -20.43
CA GLU A 73 14.48 5.39 -21.55
C GLU A 73 13.58 4.76 -22.63
N ASN A 74 13.49 3.42 -22.67
CA ASN A 74 12.71 2.67 -23.67
C ASN A 74 11.49 1.96 -23.08
N GLY A 75 10.95 2.48 -21.97
CA GLY A 75 9.61 2.12 -21.49
C GLY A 75 9.57 1.08 -20.37
N ALA A 76 10.71 0.58 -19.87
CA ALA A 76 10.75 -0.22 -18.65
C ALA A 76 10.59 0.70 -17.42
N ILE A 77 9.41 1.26 -17.21
CA ILE A 77 9.14 2.25 -16.16
C ILE A 77 8.85 1.56 -14.80
N PRO A 78 9.69 1.74 -13.77
CA PRO A 78 9.47 1.16 -12.46
C PRO A 78 8.27 1.78 -11.75
N ALA A 79 7.79 1.09 -10.72
CA ALA A 79 6.71 1.58 -9.87
C ALA A 79 7.08 2.92 -9.20
N GLY A 80 6.06 3.73 -8.89
CA GLY A 80 6.26 5.11 -8.45
C GLY A 80 7.15 5.33 -7.22
N ARG A 81 7.22 4.39 -6.25
CA ARG A 81 8.15 4.53 -5.11
C ARG A 81 9.58 4.27 -5.52
N ILE A 82 9.84 3.28 -6.39
CA ILE A 82 11.16 3.01 -6.95
C ILE A 82 11.67 4.28 -7.66
N LEU A 83 10.86 4.87 -8.55
CA LEU A 83 11.24 6.07 -9.30
C LEU A 83 11.56 7.27 -8.37
N SER A 84 10.76 7.45 -7.31
CA SER A 84 10.90 8.56 -6.35
C SER A 84 12.07 8.40 -5.36
N ASN A 85 12.48 7.16 -5.06
CA ASN A 85 13.27 6.87 -3.86
C ASN A 85 14.57 6.08 -4.11
N ALA A 86 14.71 5.33 -5.21
CA ALA A 86 15.95 4.56 -5.45
C ALA A 86 17.14 5.50 -5.67
N GLY A 87 18.22 5.36 -4.90
CA GLY A 87 19.37 6.27 -4.99
C GLY A 87 19.13 7.65 -4.36
N ALA A 88 18.11 7.79 -3.50
CA ALA A 88 17.76 9.05 -2.84
C ALA A 88 18.14 9.08 -1.35
N GLU A 89 18.89 8.09 -0.85
CA GLU A 89 19.12 7.82 0.58
C GLU A 89 19.74 9.02 1.32
N ALA A 90 20.62 9.78 0.64
CA ALA A 90 21.23 10.99 1.19
C ALA A 90 20.21 12.12 1.48
N TYR A 91 19.06 12.12 0.82
CA TYR A 91 18.02 13.15 0.93
C TYR A 91 16.73 12.65 1.60
N LYS A 92 16.45 11.34 1.46
CA LYS A 92 15.27 10.63 1.95
C LYS A 92 15.71 9.32 2.64
N PRO A 93 16.32 9.36 3.83
CA PRO A 93 16.95 8.17 4.43
C PRO A 93 15.95 7.13 4.97
N ALA A 94 14.69 7.50 5.19
CA ALA A 94 13.69 6.66 5.86
C ALA A 94 12.45 6.40 4.99
N VAL A 95 12.67 6.07 3.71
CA VAL A 95 11.60 5.79 2.75
C VAL A 95 11.72 4.38 2.18
N SER A 96 10.59 3.80 1.80
CA SER A 96 10.54 2.47 1.18
C SER A 96 10.61 2.54 -0.35
N LEU A 97 11.24 1.53 -0.97
CA LEU A 97 11.11 1.26 -2.41
C LEU A 97 9.86 0.43 -2.74
N ILE A 98 9.23 -0.17 -1.73
CA ILE A 98 8.04 -1.01 -1.87
C ILE A 98 6.80 -0.12 -1.94
N ASN A 99 5.99 -0.31 -2.98
CA ASN A 99 4.73 0.41 -3.14
C ASN A 99 3.62 -0.12 -2.22
N CYS A 100 3.45 -1.44 -2.18
CA CYS A 100 2.32 -2.11 -1.55
C CYS A 100 2.81 -3.22 -0.61
N THR A 101 2.19 -3.34 0.55
CA THR A 101 2.41 -4.43 1.50
C THR A 101 1.09 -5.05 1.93
N VAL A 102 1.17 -6.28 2.39
CA VAL A 102 0.06 -6.98 3.05
C VAL A 102 0.43 -7.12 4.51
N SER A 103 -0.47 -6.68 5.39
CA SER A 103 -0.32 -6.87 6.83
C SER A 103 -0.26 -8.35 7.16
N ARG A 104 0.43 -8.67 8.26
CA ARG A 104 0.23 -9.95 8.95
C ARG A 104 -1.24 -10.10 9.36
N THR A 105 -1.63 -11.33 9.66
CA THR A 105 -2.92 -11.64 10.29
C THR A 105 -3.08 -10.83 11.57
N ILE A 106 -4.20 -10.11 11.67
CA ILE A 106 -4.61 -9.43 12.89
C ILE A 106 -5.29 -10.46 13.78
N ARG A 107 -4.79 -10.67 15.00
CA ARG A 107 -5.41 -11.59 15.96
C ARG A 107 -6.48 -10.85 16.76
N ASP A 108 -7.54 -11.56 17.11
CA ASP A 108 -8.68 -11.03 17.85
C ASP A 108 -8.36 -10.79 19.34
N SER A 109 -7.49 -9.82 19.59
CA SER A 109 -7.11 -9.34 20.91
C SER A 109 -6.74 -7.87 20.85
N MET A 110 -7.04 -7.12 21.90
CA MET A 110 -6.76 -5.68 21.93
C MET A 110 -5.28 -5.36 21.68
N ARG A 111 -4.37 -6.15 22.26
CA ARG A 111 -2.93 -5.92 22.10
C ARG A 111 -2.50 -6.10 20.64
N ASP A 112 -2.90 -7.20 20.01
CA ASP A 112 -2.49 -7.50 18.64
C ASP A 112 -3.10 -6.51 17.61
N ILE A 113 -4.33 -6.06 17.85
CA ILE A 113 -4.98 -5.02 17.04
C ILE A 113 -4.19 -3.71 17.12
N LEU A 114 -3.82 -3.27 18.33
CA LEU A 114 -3.08 -2.02 18.52
C LEU A 114 -1.64 -2.12 18.02
N ASP A 115 -0.96 -3.25 18.20
CA ASP A 115 0.36 -3.49 17.62
C ASP A 115 0.30 -3.45 16.08
N SER A 116 -0.75 -4.01 15.48
CA SER A 116 -0.98 -3.91 14.03
C SER A 116 -1.24 -2.47 13.55
N VAL A 117 -1.83 -1.60 14.39
CA VAL A 117 -1.94 -0.15 14.10
C VAL A 117 -0.56 0.52 14.10
N VAL A 118 0.35 0.11 15.00
CA VAL A 118 1.73 0.61 15.01
C VAL A 118 2.47 0.20 13.74
N ASP A 119 2.39 -1.09 13.37
CA ASP A 119 2.99 -1.63 12.14
C ASP A 119 2.47 -0.86 10.90
N ALA A 120 1.16 -0.62 10.87
CA ALA A 120 0.49 0.16 9.85
C ALA A 120 1.02 1.60 9.74
N GLY A 121 1.14 2.31 10.87
CA GLY A 121 1.65 3.67 10.91
C GLY A 121 3.09 3.78 10.44
N MET A 122 3.95 2.83 10.84
CA MET A 122 5.34 2.79 10.40
C MET A 122 5.46 2.50 8.90
N THR A 123 4.62 1.61 8.38
CA THR A 123 4.55 1.29 6.95
C THR A 123 4.14 2.52 6.13
N LEU A 124 3.05 3.20 6.52
CA LEU A 124 2.56 4.39 5.85
C LEU A 124 3.56 5.56 5.92
N LYS A 125 4.24 5.72 7.06
CA LYS A 125 5.30 6.73 7.24
C LYS A 125 6.45 6.53 6.25
N SER A 126 6.82 5.28 5.96
CA SER A 126 7.84 4.96 4.94
C SER A 126 7.37 5.23 3.50
N GLY A 127 6.07 5.46 3.31
CA GLY A 127 5.43 5.72 2.02
C GLY A 127 4.78 4.49 1.37
N ALA A 128 4.89 3.31 1.93
CA ALA A 128 4.20 2.12 1.41
C ALA A 128 2.70 2.16 1.75
N GLY A 129 1.86 1.75 0.80
CA GLY A 129 0.46 1.42 1.06
C GLY A 129 0.35 0.03 1.67
N ILE A 130 -0.73 -0.23 2.41
CA ILE A 130 -0.88 -1.45 3.20
C ILE A 130 -2.32 -1.98 3.18
N GLY A 131 -2.46 -3.29 2.98
CA GLY A 131 -3.73 -4.02 3.05
C GLY A 131 -3.87 -4.84 4.33
N TYR A 132 -5.08 -4.99 4.83
CA TYR A 132 -5.41 -5.77 6.02
C TYR A 132 -6.62 -6.64 5.78
N ASP A 133 -6.65 -7.79 6.45
CA ASP A 133 -7.86 -8.58 6.61
C ASP A 133 -8.42 -8.40 8.02
N PHE A 134 -9.65 -7.89 8.11
CA PHE A 134 -10.35 -7.65 9.38
C PHE A 134 -11.32 -8.78 9.75
N SER A 135 -11.43 -9.82 8.92
CA SER A 135 -12.37 -10.94 9.09
C SER A 135 -12.10 -11.81 10.31
N THR A 136 -10.90 -11.69 10.88
CA THR A 136 -10.50 -12.41 12.08
C THR A 136 -11.05 -11.80 13.37
N LEU A 137 -11.56 -10.57 13.32
CA LEU A 137 -12.03 -9.85 14.50
C LEU A 137 -13.48 -10.21 14.80
N ARG A 138 -13.80 -10.50 16.06
CA ARG A 138 -15.16 -10.93 16.42
C ARG A 138 -16.20 -9.85 16.12
N HIS A 139 -17.37 -10.29 15.69
CA HIS A 139 -18.47 -9.42 15.28
C HIS A 139 -18.99 -8.53 16.42
N LYS A 140 -19.65 -7.44 16.07
CA LYS A 140 -20.26 -6.51 17.03
C LYS A 140 -21.20 -7.24 17.98
N GLY A 141 -21.11 -6.93 19.26
CA GLY A 141 -21.90 -7.55 20.33
C GLY A 141 -21.36 -8.90 20.82
N ALA A 142 -20.38 -9.51 20.14
CA ALA A 142 -19.73 -10.71 20.65
C ALA A 142 -19.04 -10.45 22.00
N PHE A 143 -19.11 -11.42 22.90
CA PHE A 143 -18.67 -11.28 24.28
C PHE A 143 -17.14 -11.16 24.38
N VAL A 144 -16.65 -10.35 25.32
CA VAL A 144 -15.21 -10.17 25.59
C VAL A 144 -14.91 -10.62 27.02
N PHE A 145 -14.32 -11.80 27.18
CA PHE A 145 -14.08 -12.44 28.48
C PHE A 145 -13.36 -11.56 29.50
N GLY A 146 -12.34 -10.80 29.09
CA GLY A 146 -11.58 -9.93 29.99
C GLY A 146 -12.31 -8.65 30.39
N ALA A 147 -13.25 -8.18 29.57
CA ALA A 147 -13.98 -6.92 29.80
C ALA A 147 -15.39 -7.14 30.39
N GLY A 148 -15.92 -8.36 30.31
CA GLY A 148 -17.29 -8.68 30.74
C GLY A 148 -18.39 -8.00 29.92
N ALA A 149 -18.07 -7.52 28.71
CA ALA A 149 -18.96 -6.75 27.86
C ALA A 149 -18.88 -7.19 26.40
N GLY A 150 -19.84 -6.75 25.59
CA GLY A 150 -19.81 -6.94 24.13
C GLY A 150 -18.82 -6.01 23.44
N THR A 151 -18.20 -6.47 22.35
CA THR A 151 -17.33 -5.63 21.51
C THR A 151 -18.12 -4.69 20.59
N ASN A 152 -17.48 -3.61 20.13
CA ASN A 152 -18.00 -2.73 19.08
C ASN A 152 -17.80 -3.29 17.66
N GLY A 153 -17.11 -4.43 17.52
CA GLY A 153 -16.87 -5.12 16.26
C GLY A 153 -15.72 -4.54 15.43
N PRO A 154 -15.41 -5.14 14.26
CA PRO A 154 -14.22 -4.84 13.48
C PRO A 154 -14.20 -3.40 12.95
N LEU A 155 -15.35 -2.88 12.52
CA LEU A 155 -15.45 -1.54 11.93
C LEU A 155 -15.03 -0.42 12.90
N ALA A 156 -15.31 -0.56 14.19
CA ALA A 156 -14.87 0.41 15.20
C ALA A 156 -13.34 0.46 15.31
N PHE A 157 -12.67 -0.69 15.16
CA PHE A 157 -11.22 -0.72 15.08
C PHE A 157 -10.71 -0.16 13.76
N MET A 158 -11.39 -0.41 12.63
CA MET A 158 -11.04 0.21 11.35
C MET A 158 -11.09 1.74 11.43
N ASP A 159 -11.99 2.33 12.21
CA ASP A 159 -12.02 3.78 12.44
C ASP A 159 -10.71 4.29 13.10
N ILE A 160 -10.06 3.49 13.96
CA ILE A 160 -8.73 3.81 14.53
C ILE A 160 -7.66 3.83 13.42
N TYR A 161 -7.66 2.83 12.54
CA TYR A 161 -6.71 2.77 11.42
C TYR A 161 -6.91 3.95 10.46
N ASP A 162 -8.16 4.32 10.17
CA ASP A 162 -8.49 5.44 9.28
C ASP A 162 -7.94 6.77 9.83
N LYS A 163 -8.13 7.02 11.14
CA LYS A 163 -7.59 8.22 11.81
C LYS A 163 -6.07 8.22 11.89
N MET A 164 -5.47 7.07 12.17
CA MET A 164 -4.02 6.92 12.14
C MET A 164 -3.47 7.25 10.75
N CYS A 165 -4.04 6.67 9.69
CA CYS A 165 -3.58 6.90 8.32
C CYS A 165 -3.76 8.36 7.90
N PHE A 166 -4.89 8.98 8.23
CA PHE A 166 -5.13 10.40 7.98
C PHE A 166 -4.04 11.28 8.63
N THR A 167 -3.69 10.97 9.88
CA THR A 167 -2.66 11.69 10.62
C THR A 167 -1.27 11.49 10.00
N VAL A 168 -0.86 10.25 9.72
CA VAL A 168 0.47 9.94 9.16
C VAL A 168 0.63 10.46 7.73
N ALA A 169 -0.40 10.35 6.90
CA ALA A 169 -0.40 10.82 5.52
C ALA A 169 -0.17 12.33 5.39
N SER A 170 -0.60 13.11 6.38
CA SER A 170 -0.44 14.57 6.36
C SER A 170 1.02 15.03 6.40
N ALA A 171 1.94 14.20 6.90
CA ALA A 171 3.36 14.54 7.05
C ALA A 171 4.22 14.31 5.78
N GLY A 172 3.74 13.55 4.80
CA GLY A 172 4.56 13.01 3.70
C GLY A 172 4.28 13.54 2.29
N GLY A 173 3.42 14.56 2.13
CA GLY A 173 3.06 15.15 0.83
C GLY A 173 2.25 14.24 -0.12
N ARG A 174 2.01 12.98 0.27
CA ARG A 174 1.17 12.01 -0.45
C ARG A 174 0.14 11.42 0.51
N ARG A 175 -1.09 11.29 0.03
CA ARG A 175 -2.16 10.62 0.77
C ARG A 175 -1.76 9.16 1.05
N GLY A 176 -1.94 8.72 2.29
CA GLY A 176 -1.81 7.32 2.68
C GLY A 176 -2.94 6.52 2.05
N ALA A 177 -2.61 5.33 1.55
CA ALA A 177 -3.59 4.44 0.94
C ALA A 177 -3.60 3.13 1.72
N GLN A 178 -4.79 2.75 2.18
CA GLN A 178 -5.01 1.50 2.87
C GLN A 178 -6.07 0.68 2.14
N MET A 179 -6.01 -0.64 2.28
CA MET A 179 -7.06 -1.55 1.83
C MET A 179 -7.54 -2.38 3.03
N GLY A 180 -8.85 -2.42 3.25
CA GLY A 180 -9.48 -3.33 4.19
C GLY A 180 -10.22 -4.40 3.43
N THR A 181 -9.89 -5.66 3.68
CA THR A 181 -10.64 -6.80 3.17
C THR A 181 -11.53 -7.39 4.26
N PHE A 182 -12.62 -8.01 3.84
CA PHE A 182 -13.59 -8.59 4.74
C PHE A 182 -14.27 -9.80 4.11
N ASP A 183 -14.38 -10.88 4.86
CA ASP A 183 -15.01 -12.12 4.44
C ASP A 183 -16.52 -11.93 4.24
N VAL A 184 -17.04 -12.46 3.13
CA VAL A 184 -18.45 -12.30 2.77
C VAL A 184 -19.40 -13.06 3.70
N GLY A 185 -18.92 -14.07 4.43
CA GLY A 185 -19.64 -14.80 5.47
C GLY A 185 -19.53 -14.20 6.86
N HIS A 186 -18.78 -13.11 7.07
CA HIS A 186 -18.65 -12.50 8.38
C HIS A 186 -19.97 -11.84 8.85
N PRO A 187 -20.41 -11.96 10.12
CA PRO A 187 -21.69 -11.40 10.59
C PRO A 187 -21.84 -9.88 10.37
N ASP A 188 -20.76 -9.11 10.52
CA ASP A 188 -20.74 -7.66 10.28
C ASP A 188 -20.56 -7.26 8.79
N VAL A 189 -20.66 -8.20 7.83
CA VAL A 189 -20.43 -7.91 6.39
C VAL A 189 -21.39 -6.84 5.86
N ARG A 190 -22.62 -6.81 6.39
CA ARG A 190 -23.65 -5.87 5.96
C ARG A 190 -23.29 -4.44 6.36
N GLU A 191 -22.78 -4.25 7.56
CA GLU A 191 -22.24 -2.98 8.05
C GLU A 191 -21.01 -2.59 7.24
N PHE A 192 -20.11 -3.53 6.93
CA PHE A 192 -18.91 -3.29 6.14
C PHE A 192 -19.22 -2.71 4.75
N ILE A 193 -20.13 -3.32 3.99
CA ILE A 193 -20.49 -2.82 2.65
C ILE A 193 -21.25 -1.48 2.68
N GLN A 194 -21.89 -1.17 3.81
CA GLN A 194 -22.61 0.10 4.00
C GLN A 194 -21.74 1.20 4.61
N ALA A 195 -20.54 0.89 5.11
CA ALA A 195 -19.74 1.79 5.94
C ALA A 195 -19.45 3.15 5.27
N LYS A 196 -19.28 3.17 3.94
CA LYS A 196 -19.01 4.39 3.16
C LYS A 196 -20.25 5.18 2.72
N ARG A 197 -21.46 4.70 3.05
CA ARG A 197 -22.68 5.51 2.89
C ARG A 197 -22.70 6.70 3.85
N GLU A 198 -22.02 6.57 4.98
CA GLU A 198 -21.76 7.67 5.89
C GLU A 198 -20.65 8.57 5.34
N ALA A 199 -21.01 9.82 5.03
CA ALA A 199 -20.07 10.78 4.47
C ALA A 199 -18.92 11.05 5.45
N GLY A 200 -17.68 10.73 5.05
CA GLY A 200 -16.50 11.00 5.88
C GLY A 200 -15.87 9.76 6.51
N ARG A 201 -16.62 8.66 6.61
CA ARG A 201 -16.16 7.45 7.29
C ARG A 201 -15.31 6.56 6.39
N LEU A 202 -14.25 5.97 6.95
CA LEU A 202 -13.29 5.07 6.27
C LEU A 202 -12.77 5.63 4.93
N ARG A 203 -12.46 6.93 4.90
CA ARG A 203 -12.00 7.63 3.68
C ARG A 203 -10.60 7.21 3.25
N GLN A 204 -9.75 6.75 4.16
CA GLN A 204 -8.38 6.33 3.84
C GLN A 204 -8.29 4.88 3.35
N PHE A 205 -9.41 4.14 3.43
CA PHE A 205 -9.51 2.77 2.96
C PHE A 205 -10.08 2.68 1.55
N ASN A 206 -9.59 1.72 0.77
CA ASN A 206 -10.42 0.96 -0.16
C ASN A 206 -11.01 -0.25 0.60
N LEU A 207 -12.28 -0.59 0.34
CA LEU A 207 -12.98 -1.67 1.02
C LEU A 207 -13.33 -2.74 -0.01
N SER A 208 -12.87 -3.97 0.23
CA SER A 208 -13.06 -5.10 -0.69
C SER A 208 -13.63 -6.30 0.06
N LEU A 209 -14.54 -7.04 -0.57
CA LEU A 209 -15.01 -8.30 -0.04
C LEU A 209 -14.15 -9.46 -0.55
N LEU A 210 -13.86 -10.41 0.32
CA LEU A 210 -13.33 -11.72 -0.04
C LEU A 210 -14.53 -12.60 -0.40
N ILE A 211 -14.77 -12.75 -1.70
CA ILE A 211 -15.89 -13.52 -2.25
C ILE A 211 -15.43 -14.95 -2.51
N THR A 212 -16.25 -15.93 -2.10
CA THR A 212 -16.01 -17.35 -2.38
C THR A 212 -16.89 -17.86 -3.52
N ASP A 213 -16.53 -19.02 -4.08
CA ASP A 213 -17.32 -19.66 -5.13
C ASP A 213 -18.72 -20.04 -4.63
N GLU A 214 -18.83 -20.51 -3.38
CA GLU A 214 -20.11 -20.87 -2.77
C GLU A 214 -21.05 -19.66 -2.63
N PHE A 215 -20.50 -18.48 -2.32
CA PHE A 215 -21.30 -17.25 -2.30
C PHE A 215 -21.83 -16.95 -3.70
N MET A 216 -20.99 -17.09 -4.73
CA MET A 216 -21.41 -16.86 -6.11
C MET A 216 -22.49 -17.86 -6.57
N GLU A 217 -22.41 -19.11 -6.15
CA GLU A 217 -23.46 -20.11 -6.39
C GLU A 217 -24.75 -19.78 -5.64
N ALA A 218 -24.67 -19.32 -4.39
CA ALA A 218 -25.85 -18.88 -3.63
C ALA A 218 -26.56 -17.70 -4.32
N VAL A 219 -25.80 -16.75 -4.86
CA VAL A 219 -26.34 -15.62 -5.65
C VAL A 219 -27.01 -16.11 -6.94
N LYS A 220 -26.36 -16.99 -7.70
CA LYS A 220 -26.92 -17.52 -8.97
C LYS A 220 -28.24 -18.27 -8.75
N ASN A 221 -28.31 -19.04 -7.67
CA ASN A 221 -29.46 -19.89 -7.35
C ASN A 221 -30.51 -19.18 -6.46
N ASN A 222 -30.27 -17.92 -6.09
CA ASN A 222 -31.12 -17.14 -5.18
C ASN A 222 -31.41 -17.89 -3.86
N THR A 223 -30.37 -18.44 -3.25
CA THR A 223 -30.44 -19.16 -1.96
C THR A 223 -29.90 -18.32 -0.82
N ASP A 224 -30.24 -18.69 0.41
CA ASP A 224 -29.72 -18.03 1.61
C ASP A 224 -28.20 -18.21 1.76
N TRP A 225 -27.53 -17.18 2.25
CA TRP A 225 -26.11 -17.20 2.59
C TRP A 225 -25.92 -17.09 4.11
N PRO A 226 -25.41 -18.12 4.80
CA PRO A 226 -25.25 -18.09 6.24
C PRO A 226 -24.09 -17.16 6.63
N LEU A 227 -24.32 -16.32 7.64
CA LEU A 227 -23.27 -15.54 8.27
C LEU A 227 -22.78 -16.26 9.52
N ALA A 228 -21.47 -16.45 9.65
CA ALA A 228 -20.88 -17.24 10.73
C ALA A 228 -19.55 -16.66 11.20
N PHE A 229 -19.27 -16.82 12.49
CA PHE A 229 -17.98 -16.48 13.08
C PHE A 229 -17.54 -17.62 14.01
N PRO A 230 -16.27 -18.04 13.98
CA PRO A 230 -15.80 -19.13 14.83
C PRO A 230 -15.91 -18.77 16.31
N LEU A 231 -16.55 -19.64 17.10
CA LEU A 231 -16.63 -19.48 18.55
C LEU A 231 -15.24 -19.65 19.18
N HIS A 232 -14.89 -18.76 20.10
CA HIS A 232 -13.70 -18.92 20.91
C HIS A 232 -13.82 -20.21 21.76
N PRO A 233 -12.73 -20.96 22.02
CA PRO A 233 -12.82 -22.19 22.83
C PRO A 233 -13.52 -22.01 24.18
N GLY A 234 -13.33 -20.84 24.83
CA GLY A 234 -14.02 -20.51 26.08
C GLY A 234 -15.52 -20.18 25.95
N GLU A 235 -16.03 -20.00 24.73
CA GLU A 235 -17.47 -19.77 24.44
C GLU A 235 -18.18 -21.07 24.09
N LYS A 236 -17.44 -22.15 23.83
CA LYS A 236 -18.02 -23.47 23.60
C LYS A 236 -18.67 -23.92 24.90
N ARG A 237 -20.00 -24.02 24.90
CA ARG A 237 -20.72 -24.69 25.99
C ARG A 237 -20.25 -26.14 26.02
N THR A 238 -19.55 -26.52 27.08
CA THR A 238 -19.31 -27.92 27.45
C THR A 238 -20.61 -28.61 27.82
#